data_AF-J8ZRJ8-F1
#
_entry.id   AF-J8ZRJ8-F1
#
_cell.length_a   1.000
_cell.length_b   1.000
_cell.length_c   1.000
_cell.angle_alpha   90.00
_cell.angle_beta   90.00
_cell.angle_gamma   90.00
#
_symmetry.space_group_name_H-M   'P 1'
#
loop_
_entity.id
_entity.type
_entity.pdbx_description
1 polymer ?
#
loop_
_entity_poly.entity_id
_entity_poly.type
_entity_poly.pdbx_seq_one_letter_code
_entity_poly.pdbx_strand_id
1 'polypeptide(L)'
;MEKEEMIVLLINTLFVISPVIGFIPQLWTRNIVFSPVLSLMLIFSSIFKFFYFRVENFSKTILYQAAVVLITQLALIYNYKHRLGNLETKIYNSRMLFLNKLHKKYGLFLLNLAVAISIYVGISTLASFVVNEIAVYDFCGYASMIMESFVGVMQLVIKRMDKNNAIDEFDEEKRLPKELFLSWIIGDIAKLYYMHAKETPLRLTLPIYFQIMVDFILIFQ
;
A
#
# COMPACT_ATOMS: atom_id res chain seq x y z
N MET A 1 -2.21 -3.50 35.64
CA MET A 1 -1.64 -3.59 34.29
C MET A 1 -0.14 -3.50 34.45
N GLU A 2 0.53 -4.62 34.29
CA GLU A 2 1.98 -4.74 34.53
C GLU A 2 2.74 -3.94 33.47
N LYS A 3 3.92 -3.43 33.81
CA LYS A 3 4.75 -2.58 32.92
C LYS A 3 4.96 -3.21 31.53
N GLU A 4 5.02 -4.54 31.47
CA GLU A 4 5.17 -5.31 30.24
C GLU A 4 3.94 -5.24 29.33
N GLU A 5 2.73 -5.32 29.88
CA GLU A 5 1.49 -5.23 29.11
C GLU A 5 1.36 -3.87 28.41
N MET A 6 1.77 -2.79 29.10
CA MET A 6 1.79 -1.45 28.50
C MET A 6 2.79 -1.35 27.35
N ILE A 7 3.97 -1.94 27.49
CA ILE A 7 4.99 -1.93 26.43
C ILE A 7 4.49 -2.69 25.20
N VAL A 8 3.88 -3.86 25.39
CA VAL A 8 3.30 -4.66 24.30
C VAL A 8 2.18 -3.90 23.60
N LEU A 9 1.29 -3.24 24.36
CA LEU A 9 0.23 -2.43 23.78
C LEU A 9 0.80 -1.29 22.93
N LEU A 10 1.78 -0.55 23.46
CA LEU A 10 2.42 0.55 22.74
C LEU A 10 3.07 0.08 21.44
N ILE A 11 3.81 -1.03 21.46
CA ILE A 11 4.45 -1.59 20.25
C ILE A 11 3.40 -1.99 19.21
N ASN A 12 2.32 -2.65 19.62
CA ASN A 12 1.24 -3.02 18.69
C ASN A 12 0.56 -1.79 18.08
N THR A 13 0.29 -0.75 18.87
CA THR A 13 -0.30 0.50 18.38
C THR A 13 0.62 1.19 17.39
N LEU A 14 1.91 1.30 17.70
CA LEU A 14 2.91 1.87 16.79
C LEU A 14 3.02 1.07 15.50
N PHE A 15 3.02 -0.26 15.57
CA PHE A 15 3.04 -1.13 14.40
C PHE A 15 1.85 -0.86 13.47
N VAL A 16 0.63 -0.78 14.03
CA VAL A 16 -0.60 -0.54 13.27
C VAL A 16 -0.63 0.82 12.60
N ILE A 17 -0.22 1.87 13.33
CA ILE A 17 -0.34 3.26 12.86
C ILE A 17 0.84 3.66 11.98
N SER A 18 2.03 3.09 12.18
CA SER A 18 3.26 3.49 11.48
C SER A 18 3.14 3.64 9.96
N PRO A 19 2.45 2.76 9.21
CA PRO A 19 2.40 2.86 7.75
C PRO A 19 1.53 4.02 7.26
N VAL A 20 0.72 4.62 8.15
CA VAL A 20 -0.22 5.68 7.79
C VAL A 20 0.20 7.07 8.28
N ILE A 21 1.16 7.17 9.21
CA ILE A 21 1.59 8.43 9.83
C ILE A 21 1.98 9.46 8.76
N GLY A 22 2.81 9.07 7.80
CA GLY A 22 3.28 9.99 6.76
C GLY A 22 2.18 10.53 5.83
N PHE A 23 1.00 9.90 5.81
CA PHE A 23 -0.15 10.38 5.02
C PHE A 23 -1.05 11.34 5.78
N ILE A 24 -0.92 11.44 7.11
CA ILE A 24 -1.78 12.30 7.95
C ILE A 24 -1.73 13.77 7.48
N PRO A 25 -0.57 14.40 7.22
CA PRO A 25 -0.53 15.78 6.73
C PRO A 25 -1.24 15.98 5.40
N GLN A 26 -1.15 15.00 4.48
CA GLN A 26 -1.82 15.06 3.18
C GLN A 26 -3.34 14.96 3.32
N LEU A 27 -3.83 14.04 4.16
CA LEU A 27 -5.26 13.90 4.44
C LEU A 27 -5.84 15.13 5.14
N TRP A 28 -5.09 15.70 6.08
CA TRP A 28 -5.49 16.90 6.81
C TRP A 28 -5.60 18.11 5.88
N THR A 29 -4.57 18.35 5.07
CA THR A 29 -4.54 19.48 4.10
C THR A 29 -5.41 19.24 2.87
N ARG A 30 -5.87 17.99 2.65
CA ARG A 30 -6.53 17.52 1.43
C ARG A 30 -5.71 17.77 0.15
N ASN A 31 -4.39 17.92 0.31
CA ASN A 31 -3.45 18.05 -0.80
C ASN A 31 -2.75 16.70 -1.02
N ILE A 32 -3.39 15.81 -1.77
CA ILE A 32 -2.93 14.42 -1.94
C ILE A 32 -1.91 14.32 -3.06
N VAL A 33 -0.64 14.24 -2.70
CA VAL A 33 0.46 14.08 -3.68
C VAL A 33 0.72 12.60 -3.98
N PHE A 34 0.27 11.70 -3.10
CA PHE A 34 0.48 10.27 -3.26
C PHE A 34 -0.28 9.68 -4.47
N SER A 35 0.41 8.87 -5.27
CA SER A 35 -0.12 8.31 -6.53
C SER A 35 -1.29 7.34 -6.27
N PRO A 36 -2.43 7.50 -6.96
CA PRO A 36 -3.57 6.57 -6.87
C PRO A 36 -3.23 5.13 -7.27
N VAL A 37 -2.26 4.94 -8.17
CA VAL A 37 -1.80 3.60 -8.58
C VAL A 37 -1.08 2.91 -7.41
N LEU A 38 -0.26 3.65 -6.67
CA LEU A 38 0.41 3.12 -5.48
C LEU A 38 -0.59 2.87 -4.35
N SER A 39 -1.58 3.76 -4.16
CA SER A 39 -2.69 3.50 -3.25
C SER A 39 -3.43 2.20 -3.60
N LEU A 40 -3.67 1.96 -4.89
CA LEU A 40 -4.31 0.73 -5.36
C LEU A 40 -3.47 -0.52 -5.06
N MET A 41 -2.15 -0.47 -5.24
CA MET A 41 -1.25 -1.57 -4.87
C MET A 41 -1.31 -1.87 -3.36
N LEU A 42 -1.32 -0.85 -2.52
CA LEU A 42 -1.43 -0.99 -1.06
C LEU A 42 -2.82 -1.52 -0.63
N ILE A 43 -3.89 -1.13 -1.34
CA ILE A 43 -5.24 -1.70 -1.16
C ILE A 43 -5.22 -3.19 -1.47
N PHE A 44 -4.62 -3.62 -2.59
CA PHE A 44 -4.53 -5.05 -2.94
C PHE A 44 -3.70 -5.83 -1.93
N SER A 45 -2.55 -5.30 -1.52
CA SER A 45 -1.75 -5.91 -0.45
C SER A 45 -2.57 -6.10 0.83
N SER A 46 -3.33 -5.09 1.24
CA SER A 46 -4.17 -5.17 2.43
C SER A 46 -5.28 -6.21 2.28
N ILE A 47 -5.94 -6.29 1.13
CA ILE A 47 -6.95 -7.31 0.82
C ILE A 47 -6.34 -8.72 0.91
N PHE A 48 -5.16 -8.92 0.33
CA PHE A 48 -4.47 -10.21 0.37
C PHE A 48 -4.12 -10.64 1.81
N LYS A 49 -3.75 -9.70 2.69
CA LYS A 49 -3.53 -9.98 4.12
C LYS A 49 -4.79 -10.49 4.83
N PHE A 50 -5.98 -9.98 4.49
CA PHE A 50 -7.24 -10.49 5.05
C PHE A 50 -7.49 -11.96 4.68
N PHE A 51 -7.15 -12.37 3.45
CA PHE A 51 -7.25 -13.76 3.02
C PHE A 51 -6.19 -14.63 3.65
N TYR A 52 -4.92 -14.18 3.67
CA TYR A 52 -3.82 -14.93 4.26
C TYR A 52 -4.03 -15.21 5.76
N PHE A 53 -4.65 -14.29 6.49
CA PHE A 53 -5.04 -14.47 7.90
C PHE A 53 -5.95 -15.69 8.14
N ARG A 54 -6.66 -16.20 7.10
CA ARG A 54 -7.48 -17.41 7.22
C ARG A 54 -6.66 -18.69 7.39
N VAL A 55 -5.42 -18.73 6.91
CA VAL A 55 -4.54 -19.90 7.02
C VAL A 55 -3.63 -19.77 8.22
N GLU A 56 -2.88 -18.67 8.27
CA GLU A 56 -1.98 -18.39 9.38
C GLU A 56 -2.61 -17.29 10.22
N ASN A 57 -3.10 -17.67 11.41
CA ASN A 57 -3.56 -16.73 12.44
C ASN A 57 -2.35 -15.97 13.02
N PHE A 58 -1.72 -15.12 12.20
CA PHE A 58 -0.73 -14.17 12.68
C PHE A 58 -1.32 -13.27 13.74
N SER A 59 -0.50 -12.43 14.39
CA SER A 59 -1.03 -11.48 15.36
C SER A 59 -2.15 -10.65 14.73
N LYS A 60 -3.28 -10.53 15.45
CA LYS A 60 -4.40 -9.66 15.05
C LYS A 60 -3.94 -8.24 14.72
N THR A 61 -2.79 -7.82 15.25
CA THR A 61 -2.05 -6.60 14.92
C THR A 61 -1.82 -6.43 13.42
N ILE A 62 -1.44 -7.47 12.67
CA ILE A 62 -1.25 -7.38 11.20
C ILE A 62 -2.58 -7.12 10.50
N LEU A 63 -3.67 -7.73 10.97
CA LEU A 63 -5.00 -7.51 10.42
C LEU A 63 -5.47 -6.07 10.66
N TYR A 64 -5.27 -5.55 11.88
CA TYR A 64 -5.57 -4.16 12.20
C TYR A 64 -4.72 -3.19 11.38
N GLN A 65 -3.44 -3.49 11.17
CA GLN A 65 -2.56 -2.73 10.29
C GLN A 65 -3.08 -2.71 8.84
N ALA A 66 -3.47 -3.86 8.30
CA ALA A 66 -4.06 -3.97 6.97
C ALA A 66 -5.38 -3.19 6.85
N ALA A 67 -6.24 -3.24 7.86
CA ALA A 67 -7.50 -2.49 7.89
C ALA A 67 -7.24 -0.96 7.89
N VAL A 68 -6.32 -0.50 8.73
CA VAL A 68 -5.95 0.93 8.83
C VAL A 68 -5.35 1.40 7.51
N VAL A 69 -4.43 0.64 6.91
CA VAL A 69 -3.87 0.97 5.59
C VAL A 69 -4.97 1.03 4.53
N LEU A 70 -5.85 0.02 4.45
CA LEU A 70 -6.95 -0.01 3.49
C LEU A 70 -7.82 1.25 3.57
N ILE A 71 -8.23 1.64 4.79
CA ILE A 71 -9.05 2.84 5.02
C ILE A 71 -8.29 4.10 4.60
N THR A 72 -7.03 4.24 5.02
CA THR A 72 -6.20 5.40 4.67
C THR A 72 -6.03 5.52 3.15
N GLN A 73 -5.74 4.42 2.45
CA GLN A 73 -5.56 4.46 0.99
C GLN A 73 -6.85 4.79 0.25
N LEU A 74 -8.00 4.27 0.70
CA LEU A 74 -9.30 4.66 0.15
C LEU A 74 -9.58 6.16 0.38
N ALA A 75 -9.24 6.69 1.56
CA ALA A 75 -9.38 8.11 1.86
C ALA A 75 -8.46 8.99 1.00
N LEU A 76 -7.24 8.54 0.72
CA LEU A 76 -6.31 9.23 -0.19
C LEU A 76 -6.88 9.30 -1.61
N ILE A 77 -7.35 8.17 -2.16
CA ILE A 77 -7.95 8.14 -3.50
C ILE A 77 -9.23 9.00 -3.55
N TYR A 78 -10.07 8.96 -2.52
CA TYR A 78 -11.29 9.77 -2.45
C TYR A 78 -10.99 11.26 -2.50
N ASN A 79 -9.95 11.71 -1.80
CA ASN A 79 -9.54 13.12 -1.75
C ASN A 79 -8.57 13.52 -2.87
N TYR A 80 -8.24 12.62 -3.80
CA TYR A 80 -7.31 12.90 -4.88
C TYR A 80 -7.94 13.83 -5.93
N LYS A 81 -7.38 15.04 -6.06
CA LYS A 81 -7.88 16.10 -6.96
C LYS A 81 -6.89 16.49 -8.06
N HIS A 82 -5.66 16.00 -7.97
CA HIS A 82 -4.61 16.37 -8.91
C HIS A 82 -4.79 15.71 -10.27
N ARG A 83 -4.20 16.32 -11.29
CA ARG A 83 -4.12 15.68 -12.62
C ARG A 83 -3.28 14.40 -12.51
N LEU A 84 -3.76 13.33 -13.13
CA LEU A 84 -3.06 12.05 -13.17
C LEU A 84 -1.68 12.21 -13.82
N GLY A 85 -0.66 11.55 -13.25
CA GLY A 85 0.68 11.47 -13.85
C GLY A 85 0.68 10.68 -15.16
N ASN A 86 1.82 10.58 -15.84
CA ASN A 86 1.88 9.93 -17.15
C ASN A 86 1.58 8.44 -17.08
N LEU A 87 2.15 7.75 -16.08
CA LEU A 87 1.89 6.32 -15.88
C LEU A 87 0.42 6.08 -15.52
N GLU A 88 -0.12 6.88 -14.62
CA GLU A 88 -1.51 6.79 -14.17
C GLU A 88 -2.48 7.04 -15.32
N THR A 89 -2.21 8.07 -16.13
CA THR A 89 -2.95 8.37 -17.35
C THR A 89 -2.89 7.19 -18.30
N LYS A 90 -1.72 6.58 -18.51
CA LYS A 90 -1.60 5.38 -19.36
C LYS A 90 -2.38 4.19 -18.81
N ILE A 91 -2.46 4.01 -17.49
CA ILE A 91 -3.21 2.91 -16.86
C ILE A 91 -4.72 3.15 -16.96
N TYR A 92 -5.20 4.30 -16.47
CA TYR A 92 -6.62 4.62 -16.41
C TYR A 92 -7.23 4.98 -17.77
N ASN A 93 -6.45 5.60 -18.66
CA ASN A 93 -6.83 5.86 -20.06
C ASN A 93 -6.22 4.84 -21.02
N SER A 94 -5.82 3.65 -20.55
CA SER A 94 -5.30 2.58 -21.40
C SER A 94 -6.25 2.23 -22.55
N ARG A 95 -5.74 1.54 -23.59
CA ARG A 95 -6.54 1.05 -24.72
C ARG A 95 -7.69 0.11 -24.32
N MET A 96 -7.76 -0.34 -23.07
CA MET A 96 -8.96 -1.01 -22.55
C MET A 96 -10.11 0.01 -22.46
N LEU A 97 -10.89 0.08 -23.54
CA LEU A 97 -12.07 0.94 -23.69
C LEU A 97 -13.00 0.93 -22.48
N PHE A 98 -13.06 -0.18 -21.74
CA PHE A 98 -13.88 -0.34 -20.55
C PHE A 98 -13.41 0.51 -19.36
N LEU A 99 -12.12 0.45 -18.98
CA LEU A 99 -11.59 1.22 -17.84
C LEU A 99 -11.70 2.72 -18.08
N ASN A 100 -11.40 3.17 -19.30
CA ASN A 100 -11.54 4.58 -19.68
C ASN A 100 -13.01 5.04 -19.62
N LYS A 101 -13.96 4.23 -20.10
CA LYS A 101 -15.40 4.52 -19.98
C LYS A 101 -15.87 4.61 -18.53
N LEU A 102 -15.43 3.67 -17.68
CA LEU A 102 -15.78 3.68 -16.26
C LEU A 102 -15.16 4.87 -15.54
N HIS A 103 -13.88 5.17 -15.80
CA HIS A 103 -13.19 6.31 -15.22
C HIS A 103 -13.91 7.62 -15.54
N LYS A 104 -14.28 7.84 -16.81
CA LYS A 104 -15.03 9.04 -17.24
C LYS A 104 -16.42 9.13 -16.63
N LYS A 105 -17.10 8.00 -16.39
CA LYS A 105 -18.48 7.97 -15.90
C LYS A 105 -18.58 8.08 -14.37
N TYR A 106 -17.72 7.36 -13.66
CA TYR A 106 -17.83 7.18 -12.20
C TYR A 106 -16.70 7.88 -11.42
N GLY A 107 -15.68 8.37 -12.12
CA GLY A 107 -14.50 8.96 -11.50
C GLY A 107 -13.51 7.93 -10.95
N LEU A 108 -12.37 8.44 -10.48
CA LEU A 108 -11.23 7.65 -10.03
C LEU A 108 -11.55 6.80 -8.79
N PHE A 109 -12.23 7.37 -7.79
CA PHE A 109 -12.52 6.68 -6.54
C PHE A 109 -13.40 5.44 -6.75
N LEU A 110 -14.55 5.60 -7.42
CA LEU A 110 -15.47 4.49 -7.67
C LEU A 110 -14.84 3.41 -8.56
N LEU A 111 -13.99 3.79 -9.51
CA LEU A 111 -13.25 2.83 -10.32
C LEU A 111 -12.30 1.98 -9.47
N ASN A 112 -11.46 2.60 -8.65
CA ASN A 112 -10.53 1.87 -7.77
C ASN A 112 -11.28 1.01 -6.75
N LEU A 113 -12.39 1.50 -6.19
CA LEU A 113 -13.24 0.73 -5.29
C LEU A 113 -13.84 -0.49 -6.00
N ALA A 114 -14.37 -0.33 -7.22
CA ALA A 114 -14.92 -1.43 -8.00
C ALA A 114 -13.85 -2.49 -8.33
N VAL A 115 -12.63 -2.08 -8.68
CA VAL A 115 -11.50 -2.99 -8.92
C VAL A 115 -11.12 -3.73 -7.63
N ALA A 116 -11.03 -3.04 -6.49
CA ALA A 116 -10.72 -3.65 -5.20
C ALA A 116 -11.78 -4.70 -4.80
N ILE A 117 -13.07 -4.37 -4.94
CA ILE A 117 -14.18 -5.30 -4.68
C ILE A 117 -14.11 -6.49 -5.65
N SER A 118 -13.83 -6.26 -6.93
CA SER A 118 -13.72 -7.33 -7.93
C SER A 118 -12.61 -8.32 -7.60
N ILE A 119 -11.46 -7.83 -7.12
CA ILE A 119 -10.35 -8.68 -6.66
C ILE A 119 -10.74 -9.49 -5.43
N TYR A 120 -11.38 -8.85 -4.44
CA TYR A 120 -11.85 -9.53 -3.23
C TYR A 120 -12.84 -10.67 -3.57
N VAL A 121 -13.84 -10.38 -4.40
CA VAL A 121 -14.83 -11.38 -4.84
C VAL A 121 -14.17 -12.45 -5.70
N GLY A 122 -13.25 -12.07 -6.58
CA GLY A 122 -12.49 -12.98 -7.43
C GLY A 122 -11.68 -14.00 -6.63
N ILE A 123 -10.96 -13.56 -5.61
CA ILE A 123 -10.21 -14.46 -4.71
C ILE A 123 -11.17 -15.36 -3.92
N SER A 124 -12.24 -14.81 -3.35
CA SER A 124 -13.23 -15.59 -2.58
C SER A 124 -13.84 -16.70 -3.43
N THR A 125 -14.16 -16.38 -4.69
CA THR A 125 -14.70 -17.32 -5.68
C THR A 125 -13.66 -18.37 -6.04
N LEU A 126 -12.42 -17.95 -6.37
CA LEU A 126 -11.33 -18.87 -6.70
C LEU A 126 -11.04 -19.85 -5.56
N ALA A 127 -10.96 -19.36 -4.33
CA ALA A 127 -10.75 -20.18 -3.14
C ALA A 127 -11.86 -21.24 -2.96
N SER A 128 -13.10 -20.89 -3.29
CA SER A 128 -14.24 -21.82 -3.23
C SER A 128 -14.20 -22.92 -4.31
N PHE A 129 -13.53 -22.66 -5.45
CA PHE A 129 -13.42 -23.62 -6.55
C PHE A 129 -12.17 -24.51 -6.49
N VAL A 130 -11.11 -24.06 -5.83
CA VAL A 130 -9.86 -24.81 -5.74
C VAL A 130 -9.94 -25.82 -4.60
N VAL A 131 -9.63 -27.10 -4.87
CA VAL A 131 -9.65 -28.19 -3.88
C VAL A 131 -8.76 -27.89 -2.68
N ASN A 132 -7.67 -27.16 -2.88
CA ASN A 132 -6.75 -26.72 -1.83
C ASN A 132 -6.88 -25.20 -1.59
N GLU A 133 -7.88 -24.80 -0.80
CA GLU A 133 -8.11 -23.40 -0.42
C GLU A 133 -6.90 -22.77 0.29
N ILE A 134 -6.16 -23.57 1.06
CA ILE A 134 -4.99 -23.14 1.82
C ILE A 134 -3.92 -22.59 0.87
N ALA A 135 -3.70 -23.26 -0.27
CA ALA A 135 -2.73 -22.80 -1.26
C ALA A 135 -3.08 -21.43 -1.86
N VAL A 136 -4.37 -21.11 -2.03
CA VAL A 136 -4.82 -19.81 -2.55
C VAL A 136 -4.53 -18.69 -1.53
N TYR A 137 -4.82 -18.96 -0.25
CA TYR A 137 -4.57 -17.99 0.82
C TYR A 137 -3.07 -17.82 1.13
N ASP A 138 -2.27 -18.88 1.07
CA ASP A 138 -0.80 -18.79 1.15
C ASP A 138 -0.23 -17.94 0.02
N PHE A 139 -0.73 -18.13 -1.20
CA PHE A 139 -0.36 -17.27 -2.34
C PHE A 139 -0.69 -15.80 -2.07
N CYS A 140 -1.85 -15.50 -1.47
CA CYS A 140 -2.19 -14.14 -1.05
C CYS A 140 -1.15 -13.57 -0.07
N GLY A 141 -0.66 -14.38 0.87
CA GLY A 141 0.44 -14.01 1.76
C GLY A 141 1.67 -13.53 0.98
N TYR A 142 2.18 -14.35 0.07
CA TYR A 142 3.32 -13.98 -0.78
C TYR A 142 3.06 -12.75 -1.66
N ALA A 143 1.89 -12.71 -2.30
CA ALA A 143 1.50 -11.62 -3.17
C ALA A 143 1.43 -10.28 -2.41
N SER A 144 0.92 -10.29 -1.17
CA SER A 144 0.85 -9.09 -0.33
C SER A 144 2.24 -8.51 -0.06
N MET A 145 3.19 -9.36 0.34
CA MET A 145 4.55 -8.93 0.65
C MET A 145 5.30 -8.41 -0.57
N ILE A 146 5.14 -9.09 -1.71
CA ILE A 146 5.72 -8.65 -2.98
C ILE A 146 5.13 -7.27 -3.34
N MET A 147 3.81 -7.12 -3.33
CA MET A 147 3.18 -5.84 -3.68
C MET A 147 3.66 -4.71 -2.78
N GLU A 148 3.65 -4.91 -1.45
CA GLU A 148 4.14 -3.92 -0.49
C GLU A 148 5.60 -3.54 -0.75
N SER A 149 6.44 -4.51 -1.07
CA SER A 149 7.86 -4.28 -1.32
C SER A 149 8.13 -3.54 -2.62
N PHE A 150 7.27 -3.73 -3.60
CA PHE A 150 7.38 -3.08 -4.90
C PHE A 150 6.82 -1.66 -4.93
N VAL A 151 6.12 -1.19 -3.89
CA VAL A 151 5.58 0.18 -3.85
C VAL A 151 6.68 1.22 -4.02
N GLY A 152 7.78 1.11 -3.28
CA GLY A 152 8.92 2.04 -3.40
C GLY A 152 9.56 2.00 -4.79
N VAL A 153 9.66 0.82 -5.40
CA VAL A 153 10.20 0.65 -6.76
C VAL A 153 9.29 1.32 -7.78
N MET A 154 7.97 1.12 -7.66
CA MET A 154 7.00 1.75 -8.53
C MET A 154 6.97 3.27 -8.36
N GLN A 155 7.19 3.79 -7.15
CA GLN A 155 7.37 5.22 -6.91
C GLN A 155 8.58 5.78 -7.67
N LEU A 156 9.72 5.06 -7.68
CA LEU A 156 10.91 5.44 -8.47
C LEU A 156 10.59 5.45 -9.97
N VAL A 157 9.84 4.45 -10.46
CA VAL A 157 9.41 4.37 -11.87
C VAL A 157 8.52 5.55 -12.24
N ILE A 158 7.51 5.86 -11.42
CA ILE A 158 6.60 7.01 -11.64
C ILE A 158 7.41 8.30 -11.73
N LYS A 159 8.28 8.57 -10.73
CA LYS A 159 9.12 9.77 -10.69
C LYS A 159 9.99 9.90 -11.94
N ARG A 160 10.59 8.81 -12.41
CA ARG A 160 11.43 8.80 -13.62
C ARG A 160 10.62 9.02 -14.90
N MET A 161 9.43 8.44 -14.99
CA MET A 161 8.54 8.62 -16.15
C MET A 161 7.99 10.04 -16.24
N ASP A 162 7.68 10.66 -15.12
CA ASP A 162 7.17 12.03 -15.10
C ASP A 162 8.28 13.04 -15.41
N LYS A 163 9.49 12.85 -14.87
CA LYS A 163 10.67 13.70 -15.17
C LYS A 163 11.04 13.74 -16.66
N ASN A 164 10.94 12.60 -17.36
CA ASN A 164 11.37 12.49 -18.75
C ASN A 164 10.42 13.16 -19.76
N ASN A 165 9.21 13.55 -19.34
CA ASN A 165 8.19 14.14 -20.21
C ASN A 165 7.90 15.61 -19.85
N ALA A 166 8.80 16.27 -19.12
CA ALA A 166 8.64 17.64 -18.64
C ALA A 166 8.54 18.66 -19.79
N ILE A 167 7.31 18.87 -20.25
CA ILE A 167 6.79 20.17 -20.68
C ILE A 167 5.87 20.60 -19.53
N ASP A 168 6.10 21.80 -19.00
CA ASP A 168 5.29 22.59 -18.05
C ASP A 168 5.74 22.73 -16.58
N GLU A 169 5.78 24.00 -16.18
CA GLU A 169 6.24 24.67 -14.95
C GLU A 169 5.50 24.30 -13.65
N PHE A 170 4.71 23.22 -13.61
CA PHE A 170 3.88 22.84 -12.45
C PHE A 170 4.56 21.83 -11.49
N ASP A 171 5.85 21.56 -11.68
CA ASP A 171 6.56 20.41 -11.10
C ASP A 171 6.98 20.60 -9.62
N GLU A 172 6.88 21.82 -9.08
CA GLU A 172 7.22 22.07 -7.67
C GLU A 172 6.13 21.63 -6.69
N GLU A 173 4.85 21.69 -7.07
CA GLU A 173 3.73 21.32 -6.17
C GLU A 173 3.57 19.81 -5.95
N LYS A 174 4.14 18.96 -6.84
CA LYS A 174 3.99 17.49 -6.80
C LYS A 174 5.14 16.74 -6.15
N ARG A 175 6.15 17.43 -5.61
CA ARG A 175 7.26 16.72 -4.95
C ARG A 175 6.72 16.04 -3.69
N LEU A 176 6.81 14.71 -3.67
CA LEU A 176 6.48 13.98 -2.45
C LEU A 176 7.40 14.46 -1.32
N PRO A 177 6.86 14.79 -0.15
CA PRO A 177 7.64 15.25 0.99
C PRO A 177 8.62 14.14 1.40
N LYS A 178 9.90 14.48 1.59
CA LYS A 178 10.92 13.52 2.06
C LYS A 178 10.55 12.94 3.42
N GLU A 179 9.77 13.70 4.18
CA GLU A 179 9.17 13.35 5.45
C GLU A 179 8.28 12.11 5.35
N LEU A 180 7.60 11.88 4.22
CA LEU A 180 6.81 10.68 3.97
C LEU A 180 7.70 9.43 3.97
N PHE A 181 8.78 9.47 3.19
CA PHE A 181 9.72 8.34 3.10
C PHE A 181 10.44 8.09 4.42
N LEU A 182 10.81 9.16 5.14
CA LEU A 182 11.39 9.02 6.48
C LEU A 182 10.41 8.34 7.44
N SER A 183 9.12 8.72 7.41
CA SER A 183 8.08 8.06 8.21
C SER A 183 7.93 6.58 7.84
N TRP A 184 8.06 6.22 6.56
CA TRP A 184 7.98 4.83 6.12
C TRP A 184 9.18 4.02 6.61
N ILE A 185 10.41 4.55 6.48
CA ILE A 185 11.62 3.90 7.00
C ILE A 185 11.48 3.65 8.50
N ILE A 186 11.03 4.64 9.27
CA ILE A 186 10.80 4.48 10.72
C ILE A 186 9.77 3.37 10.97
N GLY A 187 8.68 3.34 10.20
CA GLY A 187 7.67 2.30 10.29
C GLY A 187 8.20 0.91 9.95
N ASP A 188 9.00 0.78 8.90
CA ASP A 188 9.57 -0.49 8.46
C ASP A 188 10.65 -0.99 9.42
N ILE A 189 11.45 -0.11 10.03
CA ILE A 189 12.34 -0.47 11.14
C ILE A 189 11.54 -0.99 12.33
N ALA A 190 10.42 -0.35 12.67
CA ALA A 190 9.55 -0.81 13.76
C ALA A 190 8.91 -2.18 13.44
N LYS A 191 8.46 -2.39 12.20
CA LYS A 191 7.98 -3.70 11.74
C LYS A 191 9.08 -4.75 11.81
N LEU A 192 10.28 -4.41 11.37
CA LEU A 192 11.42 -5.32 11.38
C LEU A 192 11.77 -5.77 12.80
N TYR A 193 11.81 -4.82 13.73
CA TYR A 193 11.99 -5.10 15.16
C TYR A 193 10.89 -6.03 15.69
N TYR A 194 9.61 -5.75 15.35
CA TYR A 194 8.48 -6.58 15.74
C TYR A 194 8.58 -8.02 15.20
N MET A 195 8.96 -8.17 13.93
CA MET A 195 9.12 -9.47 13.26
C MET A 195 10.23 -10.30 13.89
N HIS A 196 11.38 -9.68 14.20
CA HIS A 196 12.48 -10.34 14.92
C HIS A 196 12.09 -10.73 16.35
N ALA A 197 11.40 -9.87 17.08
CA ALA A 197 10.92 -10.17 18.44
C ALA A 197 9.89 -11.32 18.48
N LYS A 198 9.28 -11.66 17.34
CA LYS A 198 8.32 -12.76 17.19
C LYS A 198 8.89 -13.98 16.47
N GLU A 199 10.21 -14.01 16.23
CA GLU A 199 10.91 -15.10 15.54
C GLU A 199 10.22 -15.49 14.21
N THR A 200 9.70 -14.49 13.50
CA THR A 200 8.92 -14.75 12.29
C THR A 200 9.82 -15.34 11.19
N PRO A 201 9.28 -16.23 10.33
CA PRO A 201 10.05 -16.83 9.24
C PRO A 201 10.73 -15.79 8.36
N LEU A 202 11.99 -16.05 7.99
CA LEU A 202 12.83 -15.14 7.20
C LEU A 202 12.18 -14.67 5.89
N ARG A 203 11.31 -15.52 5.30
CA ARG A 203 10.50 -15.19 4.12
C ARG A 203 9.59 -13.96 4.29
N LEU A 204 9.12 -13.68 5.51
CA LEU A 204 8.28 -12.52 5.84
C LEU A 204 9.12 -11.28 6.16
N THR A 205 10.37 -11.48 6.57
CA THR A 205 11.27 -10.42 7.04
C THR A 205 12.13 -9.84 5.90
N LEU A 206 12.59 -10.66 4.95
CA LEU A 206 13.37 -10.22 3.78
C LEU A 206 12.73 -9.08 2.97
N PRO A 207 11.40 -9.10 2.69
CA PRO A 207 10.76 -8.03 1.94
C PRO A 207 10.88 -6.67 2.64
N ILE A 208 10.86 -6.64 3.99
CA ILE A 208 11.01 -5.42 4.78
C ILE A 208 12.43 -4.83 4.65
N TYR A 209 13.46 -5.68 4.64
CA TYR A 209 14.83 -5.20 4.37
C TYR A 209 14.95 -4.55 2.99
N PHE A 210 14.32 -5.17 1.98
CA PHE A 210 14.29 -4.62 0.63
C PHE A 210 13.53 -3.28 0.58
N GLN A 211 12.39 -3.15 1.28
CA GLN A 211 11.65 -1.89 1.39
C GLN A 211 12.51 -0.77 1.96
N ILE A 212 13.16 -1.01 3.11
CA ILE A 212 14.03 -0.03 3.76
C ILE A 212 15.12 0.44 2.79
N MET A 213 15.75 -0.48 2.05
CA MET A 213 16.77 -0.14 1.05
C MET A 213 16.21 0.77 -0.06
N VAL A 214 15.03 0.45 -0.60
CA VAL A 214 14.39 1.24 -1.67
C VAL A 214 13.96 2.62 -1.16
N ASP A 215 13.44 2.71 0.06
CA ASP A 215 13.04 3.97 0.68
C ASP A 215 14.24 4.89 0.94
N PHE A 216 15.39 4.32 1.33
CA PHE A 216 16.64 5.08 1.39
C PHE A 216 17.01 5.67 0.03
N ILE A 217 16.93 4.88 -1.05
CA ILE A 217 17.21 5.37 -2.41
C ILE A 217 16.26 6.53 -2.78
N LEU A 218 14.97 6.44 -2.40
CA LEU A 218 13.97 7.49 -2.65
C LEU A 218 14.29 8.82 -1.95
N ILE A 219 14.86 8.79 -0.74
CA ILE A 219 15.22 10.02 0.01
C ILE A 219 16.37 10.79 -0.65
N PHE A 220 17.35 10.06 -1.22
CA PHE A 220 18.56 10.64 -1.80
C PHE A 220 18.42 11.09 -3.26
N GLN A 221 17.30 10.78 -3.93
CA GLN A 221 17.03 11.15 -5.32
C GLN A 221 16.24 12.46 -5.44
#